data_AF-A0A2J8KFU4-F1
#
_entry.id   AF-A0A2J8KFU4-F1
#
_cell.length_a   1.000
_cell.length_b   1.000
_cell.length_c   1.000
_cell.angle_alpha   90.00
_cell.angle_beta   90.00
_cell.angle_gamma   90.00
#
_symmetry.space_group_name_H-M   'P 1'
#
loop_
_entity.id
_entity.type
_entity.pdbx_description
1 polymer ?
#
loop_
_entity_poly.entity_id
_entity_poly.type
_entity_poly.pdbx_seq_one_letter_code
_entity_poly.pdbx_strand_id
1 'polypeptide(L)'
;MQTNQTPPTYNKTNKFTYGFQNIVDAYGIGTYREINPAPYTIITFPFLFAVMFGDFGHGILMTLFAVWMVLRESRILSQKNENEMFSTVFSGRYIILLMGVFSMYTGLIYNDCFSKSLNIFGSSWSVRPMFTYNWTEETLRGNPVLQLNPALPGVFGGPYPFGIDPIWNIATNKLTFLNSFKMKMSVILGIIHMLFGVSLSLFNHIYFKKPLNIYFGFIPEIIFMTSLFGYLVILIFYKWTAYDAHTSENAPSLLIHFINMFLFSYPESGYSMLYSGQKGIQCFLVVVALLCVPWMLLFKPLVLRHQYLRRKHLGTLNFGGIRVGNGPTEEDAEIIQHDQLSTHSEDADEPSEDEVFDFGDTMVHQAIHTIEYCLGCISNTASYLRLWALSLAHAQLSEVLWTMVIHIGLSVKSLAGGLVLFFFFTAFATLTVAILLIMEGLSAFLHALRLHWVEFQNKFYSGTGFKFLPFSFEHIREGKFEE
;
A
#
# COMPACT_ATOMS: atom_id res chain seq x y z
N MET A 1 20.01 -0.51 38.85
CA MET A 1 19.99 -1.79 38.10
C MET A 1 19.92 -1.47 36.63
N GLN A 2 20.92 -1.89 35.85
CA GLN A 2 20.85 -1.89 34.39
C GLN A 2 20.53 -3.33 33.99
N THR A 3 19.54 -3.52 33.12
CA THR A 3 19.11 -4.83 32.61
C THR A 3 19.23 -4.82 31.09
N ASN A 4 19.52 -6.00 30.52
CA ASN A 4 19.58 -6.22 29.08
C ASN A 4 18.25 -6.72 28.50
N GLN A 5 17.22 -6.91 29.34
CA GLN A 5 15.89 -7.30 28.87
C GLN A 5 15.26 -6.23 27.98
N THR A 6 14.62 -6.65 26.90
CA THR A 6 13.95 -5.74 25.97
C THR A 6 12.75 -5.07 26.64
N PRO A 7 12.70 -3.72 26.74
CA PRO A 7 11.57 -3.05 27.35
C PRO A 7 10.29 -3.17 26.50
N PRO A 8 9.10 -3.11 27.13
CA PRO A 8 7.84 -3.08 26.40
C PRO A 8 7.66 -1.75 25.64
N THR A 9 6.96 -1.81 24.50
CA THR A 9 6.68 -0.66 23.65
C THR A 9 5.42 0.07 24.12
N TYR A 10 5.55 1.38 24.31
CA TYR A 10 4.45 2.27 24.67
C TYR A 10 4.32 3.42 23.68
N ASN A 11 3.14 3.53 23.07
CA ASN A 11 2.77 4.61 22.17
C ASN A 11 1.72 5.50 22.86
N LYS A 12 1.96 6.81 22.91
CA LYS A 12 0.99 7.78 23.45
C LYS A 12 -0.19 7.91 22.48
N THR A 13 -1.32 7.30 22.82
CA THR A 13 -2.55 7.38 22.02
C THR A 13 -3.50 8.45 22.58
N ASN A 14 -4.18 9.16 21.69
CA ASN A 14 -5.34 9.99 22.03
C ASN A 14 -6.63 9.34 21.51
N LYS A 15 -7.79 9.95 21.76
CA LYS A 15 -9.09 9.41 21.30
C LYS A 15 -9.16 9.19 19.78
N PHE A 16 -8.38 9.94 19.00
CA PHE A 16 -8.34 9.88 17.55
C PHE A 16 -7.37 8.82 17.03
N THR A 17 -6.15 8.76 17.56
CA THR A 17 -5.09 7.85 17.12
C THR A 17 -5.24 6.44 17.65
N TYR A 18 -5.99 6.24 18.75
CA TYR A 18 -6.20 4.92 19.35
C TYR A 18 -6.76 3.87 18.36
N GLY A 19 -7.75 4.24 17.55
CA GLY A 19 -8.33 3.34 16.54
C GLY A 19 -7.30 2.90 15.49
N PHE A 20 -6.52 3.85 14.97
CA PHE A 20 -5.45 3.55 14.00
C PHE A 20 -4.31 2.74 14.61
N GLN A 21 -3.96 3.00 15.88
CA GLN A 21 -2.94 2.25 16.59
C GLN A 21 -3.35 0.78 16.76
N ASN A 22 -4.59 0.52 17.18
CA ASN A 22 -5.08 -0.85 17.36
C ASN A 22 -5.05 -1.66 16.06
N ILE A 23 -5.32 -1.01 14.91
CA ILE A 23 -5.23 -1.65 13.60
C ILE A 23 -3.79 -2.04 13.24
N VAL A 24 -2.81 -1.22 13.63
CA VAL A 24 -1.39 -1.54 13.43
C VAL A 24 -0.95 -2.65 14.38
N ASP A 25 -1.30 -2.52 15.67
CA ASP A 25 -0.96 -3.48 16.72
C ASP A 25 -1.58 -4.88 16.50
N ALA A 26 -2.69 -4.96 15.75
CA ALA A 26 -3.34 -6.21 15.40
C ALA A 26 -2.50 -7.10 14.46
N TYR A 27 -1.56 -6.52 13.70
CA TYR A 27 -0.65 -7.30 12.85
C TYR A 27 0.58 -7.78 13.62
N GLY A 28 1.12 -6.93 14.48
CA GLY A 28 2.26 -7.21 15.34
C GLY A 28 2.52 -6.00 16.24
N ILE A 29 3.29 -6.20 17.31
CA ILE A 29 3.66 -5.12 18.22
C ILE A 29 5.07 -4.64 17.88
N GLY A 30 5.27 -3.32 17.84
CA GLY A 30 6.54 -2.73 17.41
C GLY A 30 7.64 -3.02 18.42
N THR A 31 8.87 -3.20 17.94
CA THR A 31 10.02 -3.37 18.82
C THR A 31 10.37 -2.06 19.54
N TYR A 32 11.17 -2.16 20.62
CA TYR A 32 11.47 -1.00 21.45
C TYR A 32 12.17 0.10 20.65
N ARG A 33 11.53 1.28 20.60
CA ARG A 33 11.98 2.49 19.87
C ARG A 33 12.08 2.34 18.34
N GLU A 34 11.34 1.42 17.74
CA GLU A 34 11.14 1.34 16.28
C GLU A 34 10.17 2.44 15.79
N ILE A 35 10.28 2.82 14.50
CA ILE A 35 9.33 3.76 13.90
C ILE A 35 7.92 3.17 13.88
N ASN A 36 6.99 3.87 14.52
CA ASN A 36 5.58 3.49 14.51
C ASN A 36 4.95 3.80 13.14
N PRO A 37 4.30 2.82 12.47
CA PRO A 37 3.55 3.05 11.22
C PRO A 37 2.30 3.92 11.40
N ALA A 38 1.70 3.96 12.60
CA ALA A 38 0.38 4.53 12.85
C ALA A 38 0.22 6.00 12.37
N PRO A 39 1.18 6.92 12.58
CA PRO A 39 1.07 8.30 12.09
C PRO A 39 0.85 8.40 10.58
N TYR A 40 1.48 7.51 9.80
CA TYR A 40 1.33 7.47 8.35
C TYR A 40 0.00 6.82 7.97
N THR A 41 -0.34 5.70 8.63
CA THR A 41 -1.60 4.98 8.46
C THR A 41 -2.82 5.88 8.66
N ILE A 42 -2.78 6.89 9.53
CA ILE A 42 -3.89 7.84 9.73
C ILE A 42 -4.39 8.45 8.42
N ILE A 43 -3.48 8.75 7.47
CA ILE A 43 -3.83 9.40 6.20
C ILE A 43 -3.77 8.41 5.03
N THR A 44 -2.74 7.57 4.95
CA THR A 44 -2.55 6.67 3.81
C THR A 44 -3.61 5.58 3.76
N PHE A 45 -4.09 5.10 4.91
CA PHE A 45 -5.11 4.05 4.95
C PHE A 45 -6.47 4.53 4.43
N PRO A 46 -7.05 5.63 4.94
CA PRO A 46 -8.28 6.18 4.37
C PRO A 46 -8.15 6.60 2.91
N PHE A 47 -6.97 7.07 2.48
CA PHE A 47 -6.72 7.45 1.10
C PHE A 47 -6.71 6.25 0.14
N LEU A 48 -6.00 5.16 0.47
CA LEU A 48 -6.01 3.94 -0.35
C LEU A 48 -7.40 3.30 -0.38
N PHE A 49 -8.11 3.33 0.74
CA PHE A 49 -9.52 2.94 0.78
C PHE A 49 -10.37 3.77 -0.21
N ALA A 50 -10.22 5.09 -0.19
CA ALA A 50 -10.99 5.99 -1.05
C ALA A 50 -10.71 5.80 -2.55
N VAL A 51 -9.52 5.33 -2.92
CA VAL A 51 -9.19 4.99 -4.32
C VAL A 51 -9.97 3.75 -4.79
N MET A 52 -10.13 2.75 -3.90
CA MET A 52 -10.97 1.56 -4.14
C MET A 52 -12.46 1.92 -4.11
N PHE A 53 -12.88 2.72 -3.12
CA PHE A 53 -14.27 3.09 -2.86
C PHE A 53 -14.56 4.55 -3.28
N GLY A 54 -14.26 4.86 -4.53
CA GLY A 54 -14.35 6.21 -5.07
C GLY A 54 -15.73 6.52 -5.66
N ASP A 55 -16.70 6.85 -4.82
CA ASP A 55 -18.01 7.37 -5.22
C ASP A 55 -18.42 8.51 -4.28
N PHE A 56 -18.75 9.66 -4.87
CA PHE A 56 -19.13 10.87 -4.12
C PHE A 56 -20.41 10.66 -3.29
N GLY A 57 -21.41 9.98 -3.86
CA GLY A 57 -22.69 9.72 -3.22
C GLY A 57 -22.57 8.78 -2.04
N HIS A 58 -21.87 7.65 -2.22
CA HIS A 58 -21.60 6.71 -1.13
C HIS A 58 -20.70 7.35 -0.05
N GLY A 59 -19.71 8.16 -0.45
CA GLY A 59 -18.85 8.92 0.47
C GLY A 59 -19.64 9.88 1.38
N ILE A 60 -20.66 10.56 0.86
CA ILE A 60 -21.56 11.41 1.66
C ILE A 60 -22.31 10.58 2.71
N LEU A 61 -22.91 9.46 2.31
CA LEU A 61 -23.67 8.59 3.23
C LEU A 61 -22.77 8.05 4.35
N MET A 62 -21.57 7.62 4.02
CA MET A 62 -20.60 7.11 4.98
C MET A 62 -20.10 8.22 5.93
N THR A 63 -19.87 9.44 5.41
CA THR A 63 -19.49 10.60 6.22
C THR A 63 -20.61 11.02 7.16
N LEU A 64 -21.86 11.04 6.70
CA LEU A 64 -23.02 11.38 7.53
C LEU A 64 -23.16 10.38 8.69
N PHE A 65 -23.04 9.08 8.40
CA PHE A 65 -23.05 8.04 9.43
C PHE A 65 -21.89 8.21 10.43
N ALA A 66 -20.68 8.51 9.96
CA ALA A 66 -19.52 8.75 10.82
C ALA A 66 -19.70 9.97 11.73
N VAL A 67 -20.17 11.09 11.18
CA VAL A 67 -20.46 12.31 11.93
C VAL A 67 -21.55 12.07 12.97
N TRP A 68 -22.59 11.30 12.63
CA TRP A 68 -23.63 10.91 13.58
C TRP A 68 -23.06 10.15 14.79
N MET A 69 -22.14 9.21 14.57
CA MET A 69 -21.44 8.50 15.67
C MET A 69 -20.55 9.41 16.51
N VAL A 70 -19.86 10.37 15.88
CA VAL A 70 -18.97 11.32 16.58
C VAL A 70 -19.79 12.32 17.40
N LEU A 71 -20.87 12.88 16.85
CA LEU A 71 -21.71 13.86 17.57
C LEU A 71 -22.47 13.23 18.74
N ARG A 72 -22.84 11.94 18.64
CA ARG A 72 -23.56 11.22 19.69
C ARG A 72 -22.66 10.36 20.58
N GLU A 73 -21.35 10.61 20.59
CA GLU A 73 -20.37 9.82 21.33
C GLU A 73 -20.74 9.63 22.81
N SER A 74 -21.15 10.70 23.51
CA SER A 74 -21.48 10.64 24.95
C SER A 74 -22.67 9.74 25.25
N ARG A 75 -23.72 9.81 24.42
CA ARG A 75 -24.93 9.00 24.57
C ARG A 75 -24.66 7.54 24.24
N ILE A 76 -23.93 7.27 23.16
CA ILE A 76 -23.61 5.91 22.72
C ILE A 76 -22.68 5.22 23.73
N LEU A 77 -21.69 5.93 24.27
CA LEU A 77 -20.79 5.39 25.30
C LEU A 77 -21.52 5.06 26.61
N SER A 78 -22.54 5.87 26.97
CA SER A 78 -23.37 5.61 28.17
C SER A 78 -24.33 4.43 28.01
N GLN A 79 -24.58 4.00 26.78
CA GLN A 79 -25.48 2.88 26.48
C GLN A 79 -24.68 1.58 26.45
N LYS A 80 -25.08 0.60 27.26
CA LYS A 80 -24.50 -0.75 27.20
C LYS A 80 -24.96 -1.40 25.90
N ASN A 81 -24.08 -1.44 24.90
CA ASN A 81 -24.36 -2.06 23.61
C ASN A 81 -23.89 -3.51 23.63
N GLU A 82 -24.81 -4.45 23.37
CA GLU A 82 -24.48 -5.88 23.31
C GLU A 82 -24.07 -6.33 21.90
N ASN A 83 -24.28 -5.49 20.87
CA ASN A 83 -23.91 -5.84 19.50
C ASN A 83 -22.41 -5.60 19.23
N GLU A 84 -21.66 -6.69 19.08
CA GLU A 84 -20.21 -6.67 18.78
C GLU A 84 -19.85 -5.92 17.48
N MET A 85 -20.68 -6.04 16.44
CA MET A 85 -20.47 -5.32 15.20
C MET A 85 -20.51 -3.80 15.42
N PHE A 86 -21.47 -3.33 16.23
CA PHE A 86 -21.62 -1.90 16.50
C PHE A 86 -20.51 -1.37 17.41
N SER A 87 -20.07 -2.16 18.40
CA SER A 87 -18.94 -1.77 19.27
C SER A 87 -17.63 -1.65 18.48
N THR A 88 -17.38 -2.57 17.56
CA THR A 88 -16.21 -2.54 16.66
C THR A 88 -16.23 -1.29 15.77
N VAL A 89 -17.36 -1.03 15.11
CA VAL A 89 -17.55 0.16 14.25
C VAL A 89 -17.41 1.46 15.06
N PHE A 90 -17.96 1.50 16.28
CA PHE A 90 -17.87 2.68 17.16
C PHE A 90 -16.44 2.97 17.61
N SER A 91 -15.64 1.92 17.86
CA SER A 91 -14.20 2.06 18.16
C SER A 91 -13.44 2.72 17.01
N GLY A 92 -13.87 2.47 15.76
CA GLY A 92 -13.30 3.00 14.54
C GLY A 92 -13.97 4.25 13.96
N ARG A 93 -14.80 4.98 14.73
CA ARG A 93 -15.58 6.13 14.23
C ARG A 93 -14.76 7.20 13.48
N TYR A 94 -13.56 7.50 13.95
CA TYR A 94 -12.66 8.47 13.29
C TYR A 94 -12.04 7.93 12.01
N ILE A 95 -11.85 6.61 11.91
CA ILE A 95 -11.35 5.95 10.69
C ILE A 95 -12.42 6.06 9.60
N ILE A 96 -13.67 5.72 9.92
CA ILE A 96 -14.81 5.82 9.00
C ILE A 96 -15.04 7.27 8.56
N LEU A 97 -14.86 8.23 9.47
CA LEU A 97 -14.96 9.65 9.15
C LEU A 97 -13.93 10.06 8.07
N LEU A 98 -12.65 9.71 8.25
CA LEU A 98 -11.63 10.02 7.25
C LEU A 98 -11.88 9.27 5.95
N MET A 99 -12.26 7.99 6.01
CA MET A 99 -12.60 7.21 4.81
C MET A 99 -13.72 7.86 4.01
N GLY A 100 -14.73 8.43 4.68
CA GLY A 100 -15.86 9.10 4.04
C GLY A 100 -15.44 10.39 3.35
N VAL A 101 -14.64 11.22 4.03
CA VAL A 101 -14.13 12.48 3.48
C VAL A 101 -13.20 12.24 2.29
N PHE A 102 -12.29 11.27 2.39
CA PHE A 102 -11.43 10.93 1.26
C PHE A 102 -12.19 10.29 0.11
N SER A 103 -13.20 9.44 0.38
CA SER A 103 -14.08 8.84 -0.64
C SER A 103 -14.89 9.92 -1.38
N MET A 104 -15.35 10.96 -0.67
CA MET A 104 -15.97 12.13 -1.28
C MET A 104 -15.00 12.86 -2.21
N TYR A 105 -13.74 13.06 -1.80
CA TYR A 105 -12.71 13.67 -2.64
C TYR A 105 -12.39 12.84 -3.88
N THR A 106 -12.12 11.54 -3.74
CA THR A 106 -11.80 10.66 -4.88
C THR A 106 -13.00 10.44 -5.79
N GLY A 107 -14.22 10.41 -5.26
CA GLY A 107 -15.46 10.36 -6.03
C GLY A 107 -15.63 11.58 -6.95
N LEU A 108 -15.23 12.78 -6.49
CA LEU A 108 -15.20 13.96 -7.34
C LEU A 108 -14.09 13.90 -8.39
N ILE A 109 -12.92 13.33 -8.07
CA ILE A 109 -11.83 13.12 -9.04
C ILE A 109 -12.25 12.14 -10.14
N TYR A 110 -12.93 11.04 -9.79
CA TYR A 110 -13.50 10.12 -10.78
C TYR A 110 -14.75 10.67 -11.47
N ASN A 111 -15.32 11.74 -10.94
CA ASN A 111 -16.57 12.34 -11.40
C ASN A 111 -17.72 11.31 -11.42
N ASP A 112 -17.84 10.56 -10.32
CA ASP A 112 -18.86 9.52 -10.14
C ASP A 112 -19.65 9.75 -8.85
N CYS A 113 -20.97 9.89 -9.00
CA CYS A 113 -21.95 10.07 -7.95
C CYS A 113 -23.13 9.13 -8.22
N PHE A 114 -23.21 8.01 -7.51
CA PHE A 114 -24.21 6.96 -7.76
C PHE A 114 -24.27 6.52 -9.23
N SER A 115 -23.13 6.29 -9.89
CA SER A 115 -22.98 5.99 -11.34
C SER A 115 -23.26 7.15 -12.30
N LYS A 116 -23.42 8.38 -11.81
CA LYS A 116 -23.72 9.58 -12.60
C LYS A 116 -22.63 10.62 -12.46
N SER A 117 -22.40 11.37 -13.55
CA SER A 117 -21.34 12.36 -13.63
C SER A 117 -21.89 13.76 -13.38
N LEU A 118 -21.09 14.61 -12.74
CA LEU A 118 -21.40 15.99 -12.45
C LEU A 118 -20.76 16.90 -13.51
N ASN A 119 -21.59 17.69 -14.19
CA ASN A 119 -21.10 18.69 -15.15
C ASN A 119 -20.95 20.06 -14.47
N ILE A 120 -19.82 20.28 -13.80
CA ILE A 120 -19.56 21.52 -13.04
C ILE A 120 -18.93 22.60 -13.92
N PHE A 121 -17.90 22.25 -14.69
CA PHE A 121 -17.10 23.22 -15.47
C PHE A 121 -17.48 23.29 -16.96
N GLY A 122 -18.43 22.47 -17.42
CA GLY A 122 -18.70 22.25 -18.84
C GLY A 122 -17.78 21.17 -19.42
N SER A 123 -18.32 20.31 -20.29
CA SER A 123 -17.49 19.29 -20.96
C SER A 123 -16.47 19.97 -21.88
N SER A 124 -15.23 19.50 -21.81
CA SER A 124 -14.14 19.99 -22.67
C SER A 124 -14.18 19.33 -24.06
N TRP A 125 -15.04 18.34 -24.24
CA TRP A 125 -15.33 17.74 -25.54
C TRP A 125 -16.49 18.43 -26.21
N SER A 126 -16.29 18.84 -27.47
CA SER A 126 -17.32 19.52 -28.24
C SER A 126 -17.62 18.76 -29.54
N VAL A 127 -18.91 18.48 -29.74
CA VAL A 127 -19.40 17.77 -30.93
C VAL A 127 -19.64 18.70 -32.12
N ARG A 128 -19.75 20.02 -31.87
CA ARG A 128 -20.15 21.02 -32.88
C ARG A 128 -19.25 21.03 -34.13
N PRO A 129 -17.91 20.96 -34.02
CA PRO A 129 -17.03 20.96 -35.19
C PRO A 129 -17.20 19.69 -36.05
N MET A 130 -17.74 18.61 -35.50
CA MET A 130 -17.86 17.37 -36.25
C MET A 130 -18.93 17.47 -37.37
N PHE A 131 -19.99 18.24 -37.13
CA PHE A 131 -21.02 18.53 -38.13
C PHE A 131 -20.53 19.43 -39.27
N THR A 132 -19.43 20.16 -39.08
CA THR A 132 -18.84 20.98 -40.14
C THR A 132 -17.83 20.23 -41.01
N TYR A 133 -17.21 19.17 -40.48
CA TYR A 133 -16.19 18.41 -41.22
C TYR A 133 -16.77 17.13 -41.86
N ASN A 134 -17.34 16.23 -41.06
CA ASN A 134 -17.54 14.83 -41.49
C ASN A 134 -18.96 14.31 -41.23
N TRP A 135 -19.70 14.86 -40.27
CA TRP A 135 -21.03 14.35 -39.93
C TRP A 135 -22.13 15.12 -40.67
N THR A 136 -22.87 14.42 -41.51
CA THR A 136 -24.10 14.88 -42.14
C THR A 136 -25.32 14.23 -41.49
N GLU A 137 -26.50 14.79 -41.72
CA GLU A 137 -27.78 14.23 -41.23
C GLU A 137 -27.99 12.76 -41.65
N GLU A 138 -27.45 12.35 -42.81
CA GLU A 138 -27.48 10.96 -43.25
C GLU A 138 -26.69 10.03 -42.33
N THR A 139 -25.52 10.47 -41.84
CA THR A 139 -24.71 9.68 -40.90
C THR A 139 -25.39 9.52 -39.54
N LEU A 140 -26.14 10.54 -39.11
CA LEU A 140 -26.91 10.50 -37.86
C LEU A 140 -28.09 9.53 -37.93
N ARG A 141 -28.72 9.40 -39.10
CA ARG A 141 -29.82 8.46 -39.32
C ARG A 141 -29.36 7.05 -39.62
N GLY A 142 -28.20 6.89 -40.26
CA GLY A 142 -27.66 5.60 -40.67
C GLY A 142 -26.88 4.86 -39.58
N ASN A 143 -26.11 5.58 -38.75
CA ASN A 143 -25.20 4.96 -37.78
C ASN A 143 -25.67 5.20 -36.34
N PRO A 144 -25.94 4.13 -35.56
CA PRO A 144 -26.38 4.26 -34.17
C PRO A 144 -25.24 4.64 -33.20
N VAL A 145 -23.99 4.43 -33.58
CA VAL A 145 -22.79 4.76 -32.77
C VAL A 145 -21.85 5.60 -33.60
N LEU A 146 -21.47 6.76 -33.06
CA LEU A 146 -20.60 7.72 -33.72
C LEU A 146 -19.30 7.89 -32.90
N GLN A 147 -18.19 8.06 -33.60
CA GLN A 147 -16.87 8.27 -32.98
C GLN A 147 -16.37 9.69 -33.19
N LEU A 148 -15.91 10.33 -32.10
CA LEU A 148 -15.31 11.65 -32.14
C LEU A 148 -13.82 11.51 -32.51
N ASN A 149 -13.35 12.27 -33.52
CA ASN A 149 -11.94 12.32 -33.86
C ASN A 149 -11.23 13.42 -33.04
N PRO A 150 -10.33 13.06 -32.09
CA PRO A 150 -9.63 14.03 -31.26
C PRO A 150 -8.58 14.85 -32.01
N ALA A 151 -8.14 14.42 -33.20
CA ALA A 151 -7.15 15.15 -33.99
C ALA A 151 -7.74 16.40 -34.69
N LEU A 152 -9.07 16.52 -34.76
CA LEU A 152 -9.73 17.67 -35.37
C LEU A 152 -9.76 18.86 -34.38
N PRO A 153 -9.36 20.07 -34.81
CA PRO A 153 -9.34 21.23 -33.95
C PRO A 153 -10.75 21.58 -33.47
N GLY A 154 -10.88 21.82 -32.17
CA GLY A 154 -12.15 22.16 -31.51
C GLY A 154 -12.96 20.96 -31.01
N VAL A 155 -12.68 19.73 -31.44
CA VAL A 155 -13.35 18.53 -30.89
C VAL A 155 -12.91 18.27 -29.46
N PHE A 156 -11.61 18.42 -29.19
CA PHE A 156 -11.03 18.38 -27.85
C PHE A 156 -10.53 19.79 -27.49
N GLY A 157 -11.18 20.43 -26.53
CA GLY A 157 -10.89 21.79 -26.06
C GLY A 157 -9.84 21.87 -24.94
N GLY A 158 -9.15 20.77 -24.64
CA GLY A 158 -8.19 20.65 -23.55
C GLY A 158 -8.66 19.71 -22.43
N PRO A 159 -7.80 19.44 -21.43
CA PRO A 159 -8.14 18.57 -20.30
C PRO A 159 -9.16 19.25 -19.39
N TYR A 160 -10.07 18.45 -18.83
CA TYR A 160 -11.05 18.93 -17.86
C TYR A 160 -10.34 19.47 -16.60
N PRO A 161 -10.71 20.67 -16.08
CA PRO A 161 -9.94 21.32 -15.02
C PRO A 161 -9.81 20.51 -13.71
N PHE A 162 -10.80 19.67 -13.38
CA PHE A 162 -10.81 18.92 -12.14
C PHE A 162 -11.48 17.55 -12.28
N GLY A 163 -10.71 16.48 -12.21
CA GLY A 163 -11.21 15.11 -12.33
C GLY A 163 -11.40 14.66 -13.78
N ILE A 164 -12.29 13.68 -13.99
CA ILE A 164 -12.57 13.10 -15.31
C ILE A 164 -13.73 13.84 -16.01
N ASP A 165 -13.61 14.04 -17.32
CA ASP A 165 -14.65 14.72 -18.11
C ASP A 165 -15.98 13.94 -18.08
N PRO A 166 -17.12 14.61 -17.83
CA PRO A 166 -18.45 13.98 -17.83
C PRO A 166 -18.82 13.22 -19.10
N ILE A 167 -18.24 13.58 -20.25
CA ILE A 167 -18.56 12.94 -21.55
C ILE A 167 -18.29 11.44 -21.54
N TRP A 168 -17.30 10.99 -20.75
CA TRP A 168 -16.95 9.58 -20.68
C TRP A 168 -18.05 8.74 -20.05
N ASN A 169 -18.94 9.33 -19.24
CA ASN A 169 -20.02 8.56 -18.63
C ASN A 169 -21.12 8.15 -19.62
N ILE A 170 -21.29 8.90 -20.71
CA ILE A 170 -22.26 8.58 -21.77
C ILE A 170 -21.62 7.82 -22.95
N ALA A 171 -20.30 7.68 -22.96
CA ALA A 171 -19.57 7.07 -24.07
C ALA A 171 -19.57 5.53 -23.97
N THR A 172 -19.70 4.84 -25.10
CA THR A 172 -19.66 3.37 -25.15
C THR A 172 -18.26 2.81 -24.85
N ASN A 173 -17.20 3.57 -25.14
CA ASN A 173 -15.81 3.21 -24.89
C ASN A 173 -15.28 3.66 -23.51
N LYS A 174 -16.16 4.08 -22.59
CA LYS A 174 -15.85 4.48 -21.19
C LYS A 174 -14.90 3.50 -20.50
N LEU A 175 -15.20 2.21 -20.56
CA LEU A 175 -14.45 1.17 -19.86
C LEU A 175 -13.01 1.06 -20.33
N THR A 176 -12.76 1.24 -21.64
CA THR A 176 -11.40 1.15 -22.19
C THR A 176 -10.53 2.30 -21.67
N PHE A 177 -11.08 3.51 -21.65
CA PHE A 177 -10.40 4.69 -21.11
C PHE A 177 -10.15 4.58 -19.61
N LEU A 178 -11.21 4.29 -18.82
CA LEU A 178 -11.12 4.20 -17.36
C LEU A 178 -10.23 3.05 -16.89
N ASN A 179 -10.24 1.91 -17.59
CA ASN A 179 -9.36 0.79 -17.26
C ASN A 179 -7.89 1.20 -17.43
N SER A 180 -7.53 1.80 -18.58
CA SER A 180 -6.16 2.28 -18.81
C SER A 180 -5.70 3.29 -17.76
N PHE A 181 -6.58 4.23 -17.38
CA PHE A 181 -6.29 5.24 -16.37
C PHE A 181 -6.14 4.64 -14.97
N LYS A 182 -7.14 3.90 -14.47
CA LYS A 182 -7.15 3.36 -13.11
C LYS A 182 -6.03 2.34 -12.89
N MET A 183 -5.72 1.50 -13.87
CA MET A 183 -4.60 0.55 -13.79
C MET A 183 -3.25 1.26 -13.69
N LYS A 184 -3.03 2.33 -14.46
CA LYS A 184 -1.78 3.11 -14.37
C LYS A 184 -1.66 3.85 -13.04
N MET A 185 -2.75 4.45 -12.58
CA MET A 185 -2.78 5.17 -11.31
C MET A 185 -2.53 4.24 -10.12
N SER A 186 -3.08 3.02 -10.11
CA SER A 186 -2.84 2.05 -9.02
C SER A 186 -1.37 1.65 -8.91
N VAL A 187 -0.69 1.43 -10.05
CA VAL A 187 0.74 1.14 -10.10
C VAL A 187 1.57 2.32 -9.60
N ILE A 188 1.24 3.56 -10.00
CA ILE A 188 1.93 4.77 -9.53
C ILE A 188 1.81 4.91 -8.01
N LEU A 189 0.58 4.82 -7.47
CA LEU A 189 0.36 4.91 -6.02
C LEU A 189 1.08 3.80 -5.26
N GLY A 190 1.05 2.57 -5.78
CA GLY A 190 1.72 1.43 -5.15
C GLY A 190 3.23 1.61 -5.04
N ILE A 191 3.88 2.04 -6.12
CA ILE A 191 5.33 2.21 -6.15
C ILE A 191 5.76 3.37 -5.24
N ILE A 192 5.03 4.50 -5.25
CA ILE A 192 5.32 5.63 -4.34
C ILE A 192 5.13 5.21 -2.87
N HIS A 193 4.06 4.48 -2.56
CA HIS A 193 3.79 4.00 -1.21
C HIS A 193 4.84 3.01 -0.70
N MET A 194 5.30 2.08 -1.55
CA MET A 194 6.38 1.15 -1.20
C MET A 194 7.74 1.83 -1.09
N LEU A 195 8.08 2.76 -1.99
CA LEU A 195 9.30 3.57 -1.91
C LEU A 195 9.33 4.36 -0.59
N PHE A 196 8.19 4.91 -0.19
CA PHE A 196 8.05 5.56 1.11
C PHE A 196 8.31 4.59 2.26
N GLY A 197 7.74 3.37 2.23
CA GLY A 197 8.02 2.34 3.23
C GLY A 197 9.51 1.96 3.33
N VAL A 198 10.19 1.74 2.19
CA VAL A 198 11.64 1.45 2.17
C VAL A 198 12.45 2.65 2.68
N SER A 199 12.04 3.89 2.41
CA SER A 199 12.72 5.08 2.95
C SER A 199 12.69 5.15 4.48
N LEU A 200 11.66 4.60 5.13
CA LEU A 200 11.56 4.55 6.59
C LEU A 200 12.57 3.58 7.23
N SER A 201 13.01 2.54 6.52
CA SER A 201 14.01 1.60 7.05
C SER A 201 15.37 2.27 7.27
N LEU A 202 15.71 3.27 6.46
CA LEU A 202 16.91 4.09 6.65
C LEU A 202 16.90 4.80 8.01
N PHE A 203 15.79 5.42 8.39
CA PHE A 203 15.68 6.13 9.66
C PHE A 203 15.82 5.18 10.85
N ASN A 204 15.25 3.98 10.78
CA ASN A 204 15.46 2.93 11.77
C ASN A 204 16.96 2.58 11.90
N HIS A 205 17.65 2.31 10.80
CA HIS A 205 19.07 1.93 10.83
C HIS A 205 20.01 3.04 11.32
N ILE A 206 19.71 4.31 10.98
CA ILE A 206 20.44 5.48 11.49
C ILE A 206 20.27 5.59 13.00
N TYR A 207 19.05 5.43 13.50
CA TYR A 207 18.74 5.58 14.91
C TYR A 207 19.38 4.50 15.78
N PHE A 208 19.31 3.23 15.33
CA PHE A 208 19.98 2.11 16.01
C PHE A 208 21.50 2.07 15.76
N LYS A 209 22.06 3.04 15.02
CA LYS A 209 23.50 3.16 14.71
C LYS A 209 24.10 1.88 14.12
N LYS A 210 23.39 1.22 13.19
CA LYS A 210 23.84 0.00 12.50
C LYS A 210 24.29 0.32 11.06
N PRO A 211 25.55 0.79 10.84
CA PRO A 211 26.00 1.25 9.52
C PRO A 211 26.01 0.14 8.46
N LEU A 212 26.27 -1.11 8.87
CA LEU A 212 26.29 -2.26 7.95
C LEU A 212 24.95 -2.48 7.25
N ASN A 213 23.83 -2.29 7.95
CA ASN A 213 22.49 -2.46 7.38
C ASN A 213 22.12 -1.32 6.40
N ILE A 214 22.75 -0.14 6.54
CA ILE A 214 22.55 0.98 5.63
C ILE A 214 23.20 0.66 4.27
N TYR A 215 24.49 0.31 4.28
CA TYR A 215 25.25 0.07 3.05
C TYR A 215 24.84 -1.22 2.32
N PHE A 216 24.51 -2.29 3.05
CA PHE A 216 24.22 -3.60 2.46
C PHE A 216 22.74 -4.00 2.49
N GLY A 217 21.86 -3.17 3.09
CA GLY A 217 20.41 -3.35 3.07
C GLY A 217 19.73 -2.21 2.30
N PHE A 218 19.59 -1.05 2.94
CA PHE A 218 18.82 0.07 2.38
C PHE A 218 19.28 0.53 0.98
N ILE A 219 20.58 0.75 0.79
CA ILE A 219 21.12 1.28 -0.48
C ILE A 219 20.83 0.36 -1.69
N PRO A 220 21.18 -0.95 -1.67
CA PRO A 220 20.85 -1.81 -2.79
C PRO A 220 19.34 -2.04 -2.96
N GLU A 221 18.56 -2.08 -1.87
CA GLU A 221 17.09 -2.18 -1.94
C GLU A 221 16.45 -0.99 -2.67
N ILE A 222 16.82 0.24 -2.32
CA ILE A 222 16.26 1.44 -2.97
C ILE A 222 16.70 1.54 -4.43
N ILE A 223 17.95 1.20 -4.75
CA ILE A 223 18.45 1.20 -6.14
C ILE A 223 17.71 0.14 -6.97
N PHE A 224 17.51 -1.06 -6.42
CA PHE A 224 16.78 -2.13 -7.10
C PHE A 224 15.32 -1.73 -7.39
N MET A 225 14.60 -1.17 -6.40
CA MET A 225 13.20 -0.78 -6.62
C MET A 225 13.08 0.42 -7.58
N THR A 226 13.92 1.43 -7.45
CA THR A 226 13.85 2.65 -8.28
C THR A 226 14.27 2.39 -9.73
N SER A 227 15.28 1.54 -9.96
CA SER A 227 15.75 1.20 -11.32
C SER A 227 14.71 0.46 -12.15
N LEU A 228 13.94 -0.47 -11.54
CA LEU A 228 12.91 -1.24 -12.24
C LEU A 228 11.55 -0.54 -12.22
N PHE A 229 11.00 -0.31 -11.03
CA PHE A 229 9.64 0.18 -10.86
C PHE A 229 9.56 1.70 -10.88
N GLY A 230 10.56 2.40 -10.34
CA GLY A 230 10.64 3.86 -10.49
C GLY A 230 10.70 4.28 -11.97
N TYR A 231 11.46 3.54 -12.79
CA TYR A 231 11.51 3.74 -14.23
C TYR A 231 10.14 3.49 -14.90
N LEU A 232 9.41 2.46 -14.49
CA LEU A 232 8.04 2.22 -15.00
C LEU A 232 7.11 3.41 -14.75
N VAL A 233 7.18 4.04 -13.57
CA VAL A 233 6.40 5.25 -13.25
C VAL A 233 6.78 6.41 -14.17
N ILE A 234 8.08 6.62 -14.41
CA ILE A 234 8.58 7.67 -15.31
C ILE A 234 8.05 7.43 -16.74
N LEU A 235 8.06 6.19 -17.22
CA LEU A 235 7.51 5.85 -18.54
C LEU A 235 6.02 6.15 -18.66
N ILE A 236 5.23 5.94 -17.59
CA ILE A 236 3.80 6.26 -17.59
C ILE A 236 3.60 7.77 -17.75
N PHE A 237 4.30 8.58 -16.96
CA PHE A 237 4.20 10.05 -17.06
C PHE A 237 4.70 10.56 -18.40
N TYR A 238 5.82 10.03 -18.90
CA TYR A 238 6.35 10.39 -20.22
C TYR A 238 5.35 10.06 -21.33
N LYS A 239 4.73 8.88 -21.29
CA LYS A 239 3.73 8.51 -22.29
C LYS A 239 2.48 9.41 -22.24
N TRP A 240 2.10 9.89 -21.05
CA TRP A 240 0.97 10.82 -20.92
C TRP A 240 1.24 12.21 -21.49
N THR A 241 2.50 12.63 -21.63
CA THR A 241 2.85 13.97 -22.12
C THR A 241 3.43 13.98 -23.55
N ALA A 242 4.01 12.88 -24.01
CA ALA A 242 4.72 12.82 -25.29
C ALA A 242 3.84 12.38 -26.48
N TYR A 243 2.74 11.66 -26.24
CA TYR A 243 1.90 11.09 -27.29
C TYR A 243 0.52 11.76 -27.32
N ASP A 244 0.22 12.40 -28.45
CA ASP A 244 -1.05 13.07 -28.70
C ASP A 244 -1.90 12.28 -29.71
N ALA A 245 -3.11 12.79 -29.99
CA ALA A 245 -4.04 12.21 -30.95
C ALA A 245 -3.42 12.00 -32.36
N HIS A 246 -2.53 12.90 -32.78
CA HIS A 246 -1.86 12.85 -34.09
C HIS A 246 -0.82 11.72 -34.21
N THR A 247 -0.21 11.32 -33.09
CA THR A 247 0.81 10.25 -33.01
C THR A 247 0.27 9.03 -32.27
N SER A 248 -1.04 8.79 -32.38
CA SER A 248 -1.70 7.70 -31.64
C SER A 248 -1.45 6.34 -32.28
N GLU A 249 -1.30 6.28 -33.61
CA GLU A 249 -1.10 5.04 -34.37
C GLU A 249 0.23 4.35 -34.00
N ASN A 250 1.29 5.14 -33.81
CA ASN A 250 2.62 4.64 -33.47
C ASN A 250 2.88 4.58 -31.95
N ALA A 251 1.85 4.76 -31.11
CA ALA A 251 2.00 4.82 -29.66
C ALA A 251 2.35 3.43 -29.06
N PRO A 252 3.56 3.26 -28.48
CA PRO A 252 4.04 1.97 -28.02
C PRO A 252 3.31 1.44 -26.78
N SER A 253 3.19 0.11 -26.64
CA SER A 253 2.67 -0.51 -25.42
C SER A 253 3.75 -0.52 -24.31
N LEU A 254 3.40 -0.03 -23.11
CA LEU A 254 4.32 0.02 -21.97
C LEU A 254 4.68 -1.39 -21.46
N LEU A 255 3.73 -2.33 -21.53
CA LEU A 255 3.91 -3.68 -21.04
C LEU A 255 4.97 -4.45 -21.85
N ILE A 256 4.92 -4.37 -23.19
CA ILE A 256 5.92 -5.03 -24.03
C ILE A 256 7.31 -4.41 -23.87
N HIS A 257 7.40 -3.09 -23.68
CA HIS A 257 8.67 -2.41 -23.37
C HIS A 257 9.25 -2.83 -22.04
N PHE A 258 8.41 -3.05 -21.04
CA PHE A 258 8.85 -3.56 -19.74
C PHE A 258 9.31 -5.02 -19.80
N ILE A 259 8.62 -5.88 -20.57
CA ILE A 259 9.05 -7.27 -20.79
C ILE A 259 10.37 -7.34 -21.57
N ASN A 260 10.47 -6.59 -22.68
CA ASN A 260 11.66 -6.57 -23.53
C ASN A 260 12.90 -6.03 -22.79
N MET A 261 12.70 -5.13 -21.83
CA MET A 261 13.76 -4.65 -20.95
C MET A 261 14.43 -5.80 -20.18
N PHE A 262 13.67 -6.77 -19.66
CA PHE A 262 14.23 -7.93 -18.96
C PHE A 262 14.75 -9.02 -19.91
N LEU A 263 14.12 -9.19 -21.07
CA LEU A 263 14.50 -10.22 -22.05
C LEU A 263 15.70 -9.80 -22.93
N PHE A 264 16.13 -8.54 -22.86
CA PHE A 264 17.15 -7.95 -23.74
C PHE A 264 16.85 -8.13 -25.24
N SER A 265 15.57 -8.27 -25.60
CA SER A 265 15.12 -8.45 -26.98
C SER A 265 14.52 -7.14 -27.48
N TYR A 266 15.20 -6.49 -28.43
CA TYR A 266 14.77 -5.22 -29.02
C TYR A 266 14.50 -5.42 -30.52
N PRO A 267 13.24 -5.66 -30.92
CA PRO A 267 12.89 -5.76 -32.33
C PRO A 267 13.12 -4.42 -33.05
N GLU A 268 13.81 -4.44 -34.19
CA GLU A 268 14.11 -3.22 -34.97
C GLU A 268 12.94 -2.84 -35.92
N SER A 269 12.00 -3.75 -36.19
CA SER A 269 10.86 -3.53 -37.09
C SER A 269 9.54 -3.33 -36.33
N GLY A 270 8.87 -2.21 -36.54
CA GLY A 270 7.55 -1.91 -35.95
C GLY A 270 7.58 -1.49 -34.48
N TYR A 271 8.75 -1.16 -33.95
CA TYR A 271 8.95 -0.80 -32.55
C TYR A 271 9.28 0.69 -32.42
N SER A 272 8.26 1.52 -32.17
CA SER A 272 8.46 2.93 -31.87
C SER A 272 9.11 3.07 -30.49
N MET A 273 10.36 3.56 -30.45
CA MET A 273 10.99 3.93 -29.19
C MET A 273 10.29 5.15 -28.59
N LEU A 274 10.19 5.18 -27.26
CA LEU A 274 9.58 6.28 -26.54
C LEU A 274 10.45 7.54 -26.60
N TYR A 275 11.76 7.40 -26.40
CA TYR A 275 12.70 8.52 -26.37
C TYR A 275 14.07 8.13 -26.92
N SER A 276 14.90 9.12 -27.25
CA SER A 276 16.24 8.89 -27.82
C SER A 276 17.17 8.20 -26.82
N GLY A 277 17.86 7.14 -27.26
CA GLY A 277 18.79 6.39 -26.40
C GLY A 277 18.12 5.42 -25.40
N GLN A 278 16.81 5.15 -25.55
CA GLN A 278 16.06 4.26 -24.65
C GLN A 278 16.72 2.89 -24.42
N LYS A 279 17.21 2.24 -25.47
CA LYS A 279 17.90 0.94 -25.39
C LYS A 279 19.10 0.98 -24.44
N GLY A 280 19.90 2.05 -24.51
CA GLY A 280 21.08 2.21 -23.65
C GLY A 280 20.70 2.36 -22.17
N ILE A 281 19.71 3.21 -21.88
CA ILE A 281 19.23 3.43 -20.50
C ILE A 281 18.59 2.17 -19.92
N GLN A 282 17.75 1.47 -20.67
CA GLN A 282 17.11 0.23 -20.22
C GLN A 282 18.13 -0.86 -19.90
N CYS A 283 19.11 -1.08 -20.78
CA CYS A 283 20.18 -2.04 -20.52
C CYS A 283 21.00 -1.66 -19.28
N PHE A 284 21.35 -0.38 -19.11
CA PHE A 284 22.09 0.10 -17.94
C PHE A 284 21.32 -0.15 -16.63
N LEU A 285 20.03 0.22 -16.59
CA LEU A 285 19.20 0.04 -15.39
C LEU A 285 19.07 -1.43 -14.98
N VAL A 286 18.88 -2.34 -15.94
CA VAL A 286 18.77 -3.78 -15.66
C VAL A 286 20.09 -4.35 -15.15
N VAL A 287 21.23 -3.96 -15.74
CA VAL A 287 22.56 -4.40 -15.26
C VAL A 287 22.81 -3.94 -13.82
N VAL A 288 22.46 -2.68 -13.50
CA VAL A 288 22.55 -2.16 -12.13
C VAL A 288 21.65 -2.94 -11.18
N ALA A 289 20.39 -3.20 -11.56
CA ALA A 289 19.46 -3.99 -10.76
C ALA A 289 19.96 -5.43 -10.50
N LEU A 290 20.55 -6.07 -11.52
CA LEU A 290 21.12 -7.40 -11.39
C LEU A 290 22.37 -7.42 -10.49
N LEU A 291 23.21 -6.38 -10.53
CA LEU A 291 24.40 -6.25 -9.66
C LEU A 291 24.00 -6.05 -8.19
N CYS A 292 22.88 -5.38 -7.92
CA CYS A 292 22.35 -5.22 -6.56
C CYS A 292 22.02 -6.55 -5.87
N VAL A 293 21.67 -7.61 -6.60
CA VAL A 293 21.30 -8.91 -6.00
C VAL A 293 22.50 -9.60 -5.33
N PRO A 294 23.65 -9.83 -6.00
CA PRO A 294 24.87 -10.27 -5.33
C PRO A 294 25.35 -9.30 -4.26
N TRP A 295 25.10 -7.98 -4.44
CA TRP A 295 25.49 -6.97 -3.46
C TRP A 295 24.81 -7.20 -2.09
N MET A 296 23.50 -7.44 -2.09
CA MET A 296 22.75 -7.73 -0.85
C MET A 296 23.09 -9.10 -0.25
N LEU A 297 23.30 -10.10 -1.10
CA LEU A 297 23.45 -11.49 -0.67
C LEU A 297 24.82 -11.74 -0.02
N LEU A 298 25.91 -11.33 -0.69
CA LEU A 298 27.27 -11.76 -0.31
C LEU A 298 27.98 -10.79 0.62
N PHE A 299 27.82 -9.47 0.43
CA PHE A 299 28.72 -8.53 1.09
C PHE A 299 28.47 -8.42 2.60
N LYS A 300 27.21 -8.44 3.05
CA LYS A 300 26.89 -8.38 4.48
C LYS A 300 27.52 -9.54 5.27
N PRO A 301 27.26 -10.83 4.98
CA PRO A 301 27.84 -11.94 5.74
C PRO A 301 29.37 -12.01 5.60
N LEU A 302 29.93 -11.69 4.43
CA LEU A 302 31.38 -11.67 4.22
C LEU A 302 32.08 -10.58 5.05
N VAL A 303 31.50 -9.38 5.13
CA VAL A 303 32.04 -8.29 5.96
C VAL A 303 31.94 -8.63 7.44
N LEU A 304 30.82 -9.23 7.89
CA LEU A 304 30.69 -9.70 9.27
C LEU A 304 31.75 -10.77 9.59
N ARG A 305 31.94 -11.75 8.71
CA ARG A 305 32.98 -12.78 8.86
C ARG A 305 34.39 -12.19 8.93
N HIS A 306 34.68 -11.20 8.09
CA HIS A 306 35.97 -10.52 8.09
C HIS A 306 36.21 -9.76 9.40
N GLN A 307 35.19 -9.07 9.93
CA GLN A 307 35.26 -8.41 11.23
C GLN A 307 35.44 -9.41 12.38
N TYR A 308 34.75 -10.55 12.35
CA TYR A 308 34.90 -11.62 13.34
C TYR A 308 36.32 -12.21 13.35
N LEU A 309 36.84 -12.59 12.17
CA LEU A 309 38.21 -13.12 12.02
C LEU A 309 39.27 -12.12 12.48
N ARG A 310 39.06 -10.82 12.21
CA ARG A 310 39.97 -9.74 12.63
C ARG A 310 39.93 -9.55 14.15
N ARG A 311 38.76 -9.61 14.79
CA ARG A 311 38.63 -9.56 16.27
C ARG A 311 39.31 -10.76 16.92
N LYS A 312 39.15 -11.97 16.36
CA LYS A 312 39.82 -13.18 16.87
C LYS A 312 41.35 -13.08 16.80
N HIS A 313 41.89 -12.57 15.69
CA HIS A 313 43.33 -12.31 15.56
C HIS A 313 43.84 -11.21 16.51
N LEU A 314 43.05 -10.15 16.74
CA LEU A 314 43.44 -9.07 17.64
C LEU A 314 43.37 -9.49 19.12
N GLY A 315 42.36 -10.30 19.48
CA GLY A 315 42.23 -10.87 20.83
C GLY A 315 43.33 -11.87 21.18
N THR A 316 43.82 -12.63 20.20
CA THR A 316 44.99 -13.51 20.39
C THR A 316 46.31 -12.73 20.53
N LEU A 317 46.43 -11.54 19.93
CA LEU A 317 47.59 -10.66 20.10
C LEU A 317 47.64 -9.98 21.48
N ASN A 318 46.49 -9.63 22.06
CA ASN A 318 46.43 -9.00 23.40
C ASN A 318 46.65 -10.00 24.57
N PHE A 319 46.53 -11.31 24.33
CA PHE A 319 46.86 -12.35 25.32
C PHE A 319 48.29 -12.90 25.17
N GLY A 320 49.08 -12.38 24.22
CA GLY A 320 50.45 -12.81 23.93
C GLY A 320 51.52 -12.28 24.89
N GLY A 321 51.19 -12.07 26.17
CA GLY A 321 52.13 -11.68 27.22
C GLY A 321 52.59 -12.89 28.04
N ILE A 322 53.69 -13.53 27.59
CA ILE A 322 54.66 -14.31 28.39
C ILE A 322 54.07 -15.33 29.40
N ARG A 323 54.06 -16.62 29.01
CA ARG A 323 54.43 -17.70 29.94
C ARG A 323 55.62 -18.45 29.35
N VAL A 324 56.80 -18.16 29.89
CA VAL A 324 58.05 -18.87 29.63
C VAL A 324 57.85 -20.31 30.08
N GLY A 325 57.95 -21.24 29.14
CA GLY A 325 58.09 -22.65 29.46
C GLY A 325 59.43 -22.89 30.16
N ASN A 326 59.39 -23.59 31.28
CA ASN A 326 60.53 -24.34 31.79
C ASN A 326 60.03 -25.72 32.23
N GLY A 327 60.92 -26.70 32.07
CA GLY A 327 60.62 -28.14 32.03
C GLY A 327 60.26 -28.78 33.38
N PRO A 328 60.33 -30.12 33.45
CA PRO A 328 59.35 -30.96 34.13
C PRO A 328 59.67 -31.18 35.61
N THR A 329 58.65 -31.17 36.45
CA THR A 329 58.70 -31.74 37.80
C THR A 329 57.36 -32.38 38.12
N GLU A 330 57.42 -33.66 38.45
CA GLU A 330 56.40 -34.43 39.16
C GLU A 330 56.01 -33.72 40.46
N GLU A 331 54.73 -33.84 40.83
CA GLU A 331 54.11 -33.83 42.17
C GLU A 331 52.75 -33.11 42.18
N ASP A 332 51.71 -33.94 42.28
CA ASP A 332 50.43 -33.79 42.98
C ASP A 332 49.85 -32.39 43.26
N ALA A 333 48.61 -32.19 42.78
CA ALA A 333 47.45 -31.96 43.66
C ALA A 333 46.17 -31.79 42.82
N GLU A 334 45.35 -32.85 42.75
CA GLU A 334 43.92 -32.73 42.49
C GLU A 334 43.26 -32.05 43.69
N ILE A 335 42.60 -30.92 43.48
CA ILE A 335 41.61 -30.38 44.42
C ILE A 335 40.25 -30.48 43.74
N ILE A 336 39.61 -31.63 43.96
CA ILE A 336 38.17 -31.81 43.78
C ILE A 336 37.52 -31.10 44.97
N GLN A 337 36.81 -30.00 44.72
CA GLN A 337 35.84 -29.48 45.68
C GLN A 337 34.45 -29.56 45.07
N HIS A 338 33.77 -30.65 45.43
CA HIS A 338 32.32 -30.78 45.39
C HIS A 338 31.72 -29.73 46.33
N ASP A 339 30.86 -28.86 45.81
CA ASP A 339 29.73 -28.37 46.60
C ASP A 339 28.50 -28.30 45.70
N GLN A 340 27.72 -29.37 45.74
CA GLN A 340 26.37 -29.44 45.21
C GLN A 340 25.41 -29.04 46.34
N LEU A 341 24.68 -27.94 46.17
CA LEU A 341 23.27 -27.94 46.54
C LEU A 341 22.46 -26.98 45.65
N SER A 342 21.84 -27.61 44.66
CA SER A 342 20.64 -27.24 43.91
C SER A 342 19.80 -26.05 44.41
N THR A 343 19.58 -25.09 43.52
CA THR A 343 18.23 -24.55 43.32
C THR A 343 17.96 -24.54 41.82
N HIS A 344 17.11 -25.46 41.37
CA HIS A 344 16.51 -25.43 40.03
C HIS A 344 15.61 -24.19 39.95
N SER A 345 16.02 -23.22 39.14
CA SER A 345 15.09 -22.28 38.49
C SER A 345 15.54 -22.17 37.05
N GLU A 346 14.74 -22.76 36.18
CA GLU A 346 14.81 -22.66 34.73
C GLU A 346 14.65 -21.18 34.30
N ASP A 347 15.21 -20.88 33.12
CA ASP A 347 15.01 -19.68 32.31
C ASP A 347 15.61 -18.35 32.80
N ALA A 348 16.88 -18.12 32.42
CA ALA A 348 17.32 -16.82 31.88
C ALA A 348 18.69 -16.98 31.21
N ASP A 349 18.71 -16.88 29.87
CA ASP A 349 19.93 -16.71 29.08
C ASP A 349 20.71 -15.48 29.55
N GLU A 350 21.79 -15.69 30.31
CA GLU A 350 22.88 -14.73 30.41
C GLU A 350 23.60 -14.69 29.05
N PRO A 351 23.86 -13.52 28.45
CA PRO A 351 24.70 -13.44 27.27
C PRO A 351 26.15 -13.68 27.71
N SER A 352 26.54 -14.95 27.77
CA SER A 352 27.94 -15.34 27.76
C SER A 352 28.61 -14.74 26.51
N GLU A 353 29.82 -14.20 26.67
CA GLU A 353 30.60 -13.51 25.64
C GLU A 353 31.08 -14.41 24.48
N ASP A 354 30.41 -15.52 24.22
CA ASP A 354 30.71 -16.50 23.17
C ASP A 354 29.45 -16.90 22.37
N GLU A 355 28.70 -15.93 21.83
CA GLU A 355 27.89 -16.25 20.65
C GLU A 355 28.85 -16.62 19.51
N VAL A 356 29.04 -17.93 19.31
CA VAL A 356 29.78 -18.48 18.17
C VAL A 356 29.12 -17.93 16.91
N PHE A 357 29.78 -16.99 16.25
CA PHE A 357 29.32 -16.43 14.99
C PHE A 357 29.17 -17.56 13.96
N ASP A 358 27.94 -18.01 13.76
CA ASP A 358 27.63 -19.00 12.74
C ASP A 358 27.50 -18.32 11.38
N PHE A 359 28.56 -18.46 10.60
CA PHE A 359 28.58 -17.98 9.23
C PHE A 359 27.53 -18.67 8.35
N GLY A 360 27.23 -19.94 8.61
CA GLY A 360 26.22 -20.71 7.89
C GLY A 360 24.83 -20.13 8.08
N ASP A 361 24.42 -19.96 9.34
CA ASP A 361 23.10 -19.40 9.69
C ASP A 361 22.92 -17.97 9.14
N THR A 362 23.90 -17.10 9.37
CA THR A 362 23.84 -15.71 8.87
C THR A 362 23.79 -15.62 7.35
N MET A 363 24.46 -16.52 6.62
CA MET A 363 24.40 -16.58 5.17
C MET A 363 23.05 -17.09 4.66
N VAL A 364 22.48 -18.12 5.30
CA VAL A 364 21.15 -18.67 4.94
C VAL A 364 20.05 -17.64 5.19
N HIS A 365 20.05 -17.00 6.37
CA HIS A 365 19.06 -15.97 6.69
C HIS A 365 19.13 -14.78 5.72
N GLN A 366 20.34 -14.32 5.38
CA GLN A 366 20.52 -13.23 4.42
C GLN A 366 20.12 -13.65 2.99
N ALA A 367 20.34 -14.90 2.60
CA ALA A 367 19.89 -15.42 1.30
C ALA A 367 18.36 -15.44 1.21
N ILE A 368 17.67 -15.92 2.25
CA ILE A 368 16.19 -15.91 2.33
C ILE A 368 15.68 -14.47 2.23
N HIS A 369 16.21 -13.55 3.04
CA HIS A 369 15.83 -12.14 3.00
C HIS A 369 16.00 -11.52 1.60
N THR A 370 17.12 -11.82 0.93
CA THR A 370 17.39 -11.27 -0.41
C THR A 370 16.42 -11.82 -1.46
N ILE A 371 16.14 -13.12 -1.43
CA ILE A 371 15.20 -13.77 -2.37
C ILE A 371 13.78 -13.27 -2.12
N GLU A 372 13.35 -13.24 -0.86
CA GLU A 372 12.04 -12.75 -0.46
C GLU A 372 11.86 -11.29 -0.86
N TYR A 373 12.87 -10.43 -0.65
CA TYR A 373 12.79 -9.04 -1.07
C TYR A 373 12.67 -8.89 -2.59
N CYS A 374 13.51 -9.59 -3.37
CA CYS A 374 13.54 -9.45 -4.83
C CYS A 374 12.24 -9.96 -5.48
N LEU A 375 11.80 -11.17 -5.11
CA LEU A 375 10.54 -11.75 -5.61
C LEU A 375 9.31 -11.02 -5.05
N GLY A 376 9.39 -10.65 -3.77
CA GLY A 376 8.37 -9.87 -3.08
C GLY A 376 8.18 -8.49 -3.68
N CYS A 377 9.22 -7.82 -4.18
CA CYS A 377 9.08 -6.52 -4.84
C CYS A 377 8.19 -6.59 -6.09
N ILE A 378 8.36 -7.64 -6.90
CA ILE A 378 7.53 -7.88 -8.10
C ILE A 378 6.08 -8.23 -7.68
N SER A 379 5.93 -9.17 -6.75
CA SER A 379 4.61 -9.60 -6.25
C SER A 379 3.84 -8.46 -5.58
N ASN A 380 4.50 -7.68 -4.73
CA ASN A 380 3.91 -6.55 -4.02
C ASN A 380 3.51 -5.44 -4.99
N THR A 381 4.29 -5.17 -6.04
CA THR A 381 3.89 -4.19 -7.06
C THR A 381 2.64 -4.66 -7.80
N ALA A 382 2.60 -5.92 -8.24
CA ALA A 382 1.44 -6.48 -8.93
C ALA A 382 0.19 -6.50 -8.03
N SER A 383 0.37 -6.73 -6.73
CA SER A 383 -0.68 -6.69 -5.73
C SER A 383 -1.44 -5.34 -5.68
N TYR A 384 -0.77 -4.21 -5.92
CA TYR A 384 -1.45 -2.91 -5.96
C TYR A 384 -2.49 -2.78 -7.07
N LEU A 385 -2.50 -3.67 -8.07
CA LEU A 385 -3.59 -3.75 -9.06
C LEU A 385 -4.96 -4.00 -8.42
N ARG A 386 -5.02 -4.52 -7.18
CA ARG A 386 -6.26 -4.60 -6.39
C ARG A 386 -6.98 -3.25 -6.26
N LEU A 387 -6.22 -2.14 -6.12
CA LEU A 387 -6.80 -0.79 -6.06
C LEU A 387 -7.67 -0.50 -7.28
N TRP A 388 -7.17 -0.88 -8.46
CA TRP A 388 -7.88 -0.73 -9.72
C TRP A 388 -9.06 -1.71 -9.83
N ALA A 389 -8.84 -2.99 -9.55
CA ALA A 389 -9.86 -4.03 -9.72
C ALA A 389 -11.11 -3.75 -8.87
N LEU A 390 -10.94 -3.41 -7.59
CA LEU A 390 -12.05 -3.09 -6.69
C LEU A 390 -12.74 -1.78 -7.07
N SER A 391 -11.97 -0.76 -7.48
CA SER A 391 -12.52 0.51 -7.96
C SER A 391 -13.34 0.37 -9.25
N LEU A 392 -12.98 -0.58 -10.12
CA LEU A 392 -13.76 -0.90 -11.31
C LEU A 392 -15.03 -1.67 -10.93
N ALA A 393 -14.90 -2.70 -10.09
CA ALA A 393 -16.04 -3.49 -9.62
C ALA A 393 -17.10 -2.61 -8.93
N HIS A 394 -16.68 -1.72 -8.03
CA HIS A 394 -17.58 -0.79 -7.33
C HIS A 394 -18.33 0.13 -8.32
N ALA A 395 -17.63 0.72 -9.29
CA ALA A 395 -18.24 1.58 -10.30
C ALA A 395 -19.25 0.82 -11.18
N GLN A 396 -18.92 -0.42 -11.59
CA GLN A 396 -19.81 -1.25 -12.40
C GLN A 396 -21.03 -1.75 -11.63
N LEU A 397 -20.86 -2.16 -10.38
CA LEU A 397 -21.98 -2.60 -9.55
C LEU A 397 -22.95 -1.44 -9.30
N SER A 398 -22.44 -0.24 -9.07
CA SER A 398 -23.24 0.99 -8.93
C SER A 398 -24.01 1.33 -10.22
N GLU A 399 -23.37 1.17 -11.39
CA GLU A 399 -23.99 1.41 -12.70
C GLU A 399 -25.10 0.39 -13.01
N VAL A 400 -24.88 -0.89 -12.71
CA VAL A 400 -25.88 -1.95 -12.86
C VAL A 400 -27.07 -1.72 -11.92
N LEU A 401 -26.81 -1.37 -10.66
CA LEU A 401 -27.88 -1.10 -9.69
C LEU A 401 -28.76 0.08 -10.15
N TRP A 402 -28.15 1.14 -10.69
CA TRP A 402 -28.89 2.29 -11.21
C TRP A 402 -29.73 1.92 -12.45
N THR A 403 -29.12 1.25 -13.42
CA THR A 403 -29.77 0.92 -14.71
C THR A 403 -30.83 -0.17 -14.59
N MET A 404 -30.68 -1.13 -13.67
CA MET A 404 -31.65 -2.21 -13.51
C MET A 404 -32.78 -1.89 -12.52
N VAL A 405 -32.59 -0.95 -11.58
CA VAL A 405 -33.61 -0.63 -10.57
C VAL A 405 -34.24 0.73 -10.83
N ILE A 406 -33.46 1.82 -10.78
CA ILE A 406 -33.99 3.19 -10.84
C ILE A 406 -34.48 3.55 -12.25
N HIS A 407 -33.78 3.12 -13.30
CA HIS A 407 -34.17 3.44 -14.68
C HIS A 407 -35.56 2.89 -15.04
N ILE A 408 -35.91 1.69 -14.55
CA ILE A 408 -37.23 1.10 -14.76
C ILE A 408 -38.31 1.97 -14.10
N GLY A 409 -38.08 2.39 -12.85
CA GLY A 409 -38.99 3.28 -12.12
C GLY A 409 -39.17 4.65 -12.78
N LEU A 410 -38.13 5.19 -13.42
CA LEU A 410 -38.15 6.50 -14.08
C LEU A 410 -38.82 6.48 -15.47
N SER A 411 -38.96 5.31 -16.08
CA SER A 411 -39.50 5.16 -17.44
C SER A 411 -41.03 5.32 -17.54
N VAL A 412 -41.74 5.29 -16.42
CA VAL A 412 -43.21 5.33 -16.36
C VAL A 412 -43.70 6.78 -16.42
N LYS A 413 -44.30 7.18 -17.55
CA LYS A 413 -44.78 8.57 -17.79
C LYS A 413 -46.12 8.95 -17.10
N SER A 414 -46.74 8.05 -16.34
CA SER A 414 -48.07 8.29 -15.74
C SER A 414 -47.99 8.96 -14.36
N LEU A 415 -49.07 9.61 -13.93
CA LEU A 415 -49.20 10.17 -12.56
C LEU A 415 -49.01 9.09 -11.48
N ALA A 416 -49.39 7.85 -11.77
CA ALA A 416 -49.16 6.68 -10.92
C ALA A 416 -47.67 6.27 -10.83
N GLY A 417 -46.81 6.77 -11.73
CA GLY A 417 -45.37 6.55 -11.72
C GLY A 417 -44.69 7.03 -10.44
N GLY A 418 -45.24 8.05 -9.76
CA GLY A 418 -44.70 8.52 -8.48
C GLY A 418 -44.75 7.46 -7.36
N LEU A 419 -45.85 6.69 -7.28
CA LEU A 419 -45.99 5.61 -6.28
C LEU A 419 -45.04 4.45 -6.60
N VAL A 420 -44.92 4.11 -7.89
CA VAL A 420 -44.01 3.06 -8.38
C VAL A 420 -42.55 3.43 -8.11
N LEU A 421 -42.16 4.69 -8.35
CA LEU A 421 -40.83 5.20 -8.08
C LEU A 421 -40.46 5.11 -6.59
N PHE A 422 -41.41 5.36 -5.67
CA PHE A 422 -41.16 5.25 -4.22
C PHE A 422 -40.74 3.83 -3.82
N PHE A 423 -41.43 2.80 -4.32
CA PHE A 423 -41.08 1.40 -4.03
C PHE A 423 -39.72 1.01 -4.63
N PHE A 424 -39.45 1.39 -5.89
CA PHE A 424 -38.14 1.14 -6.52
C PHE A 424 -37.01 1.90 -5.82
N PHE A 425 -37.25 3.12 -5.37
CA PHE A 425 -36.27 3.90 -4.62
C PHE A 425 -35.98 3.27 -3.25
N THR A 426 -37.00 2.77 -2.56
CA THR A 426 -36.82 2.07 -1.26
C THR A 426 -35.99 0.80 -1.45
N ALA A 427 -36.28 0.03 -2.50
CA ALA A 427 -35.48 -1.15 -2.86
C ALA A 427 -34.03 -0.76 -3.22
N PHE A 428 -33.85 0.25 -4.06
CA PHE A 428 -32.53 0.79 -4.43
C PHE A 428 -31.73 1.24 -3.20
N ALA A 429 -32.34 2.01 -2.30
CA ALA A 429 -31.69 2.49 -1.08
C ALA A 429 -31.24 1.33 -0.18
N THR A 430 -32.10 0.32 0.00
CA THR A 430 -31.80 -0.85 0.83
C THR A 430 -30.66 -1.67 0.24
N LEU A 431 -30.69 -1.93 -1.07
CA LEU A 431 -29.63 -2.66 -1.77
C LEU A 431 -28.31 -1.87 -1.80
N THR A 432 -28.37 -0.55 -1.96
CA THR A 432 -27.20 0.33 -1.90
C THR A 432 -26.53 0.26 -0.52
N VAL A 433 -27.31 0.34 0.56
CA VAL A 433 -26.73 0.25 1.92
C VAL A 433 -26.16 -1.15 2.18
N ALA A 434 -26.90 -2.21 1.89
CA ALA A 434 -26.49 -3.57 2.21
C ALA A 434 -25.31 -4.05 1.36
N ILE A 435 -25.36 -3.87 0.04
CA ILE A 435 -24.38 -4.43 -0.89
C ILE A 435 -23.22 -3.45 -1.12
N LEU A 436 -23.53 -2.23 -1.57
CA LEU A 436 -22.50 -1.26 -1.96
C LEU A 436 -21.78 -0.65 -0.75
N LEU A 437 -22.50 -0.26 0.32
CA LEU A 437 -21.85 0.38 1.47
C LEU A 437 -21.27 -0.63 2.46
N ILE A 438 -22.02 -1.66 2.87
CA ILE A 438 -21.55 -2.61 3.89
C ILE A 438 -20.60 -3.65 3.29
N MET A 439 -21.03 -4.46 2.33
CA MET A 439 -20.20 -5.57 1.85
C MET A 439 -18.99 -5.10 1.03
N GLU A 440 -19.20 -4.27 0.01
CA GLU A 440 -18.10 -3.71 -0.80
C GLU A 440 -17.21 -2.76 0.02
N GLY A 441 -17.80 -1.94 0.90
CA GLY A 441 -17.02 -1.10 1.81
C GLY A 441 -16.14 -1.91 2.76
N LEU A 442 -16.64 -2.99 3.35
CA LEU A 442 -15.83 -3.88 4.20
C LEU A 442 -14.72 -4.59 3.40
N SER A 443 -15.02 -5.03 2.17
CA SER A 443 -14.04 -5.63 1.27
C SER A 443 -12.90 -4.66 0.95
N ALA A 444 -13.24 -3.42 0.54
CA ALA A 444 -12.27 -2.37 0.27
C ALA A 444 -11.44 -2.00 1.52
N PHE A 445 -12.07 -1.98 2.70
CA PHE A 445 -11.38 -1.77 3.98
C PHE A 445 -10.32 -2.84 4.25
N LEU A 446 -10.65 -4.13 4.12
CA LEU A 446 -9.73 -5.23 4.36
C LEU A 446 -8.60 -5.28 3.30
N HIS A 447 -8.89 -4.95 2.05
CA HIS A 447 -7.85 -4.88 1.02
C HIS A 447 -6.90 -3.70 1.22
N ALA A 448 -7.40 -2.52 1.63
CA ALA A 448 -6.55 -1.40 2.03
C ALA A 448 -5.68 -1.75 3.24
N LEU A 449 -6.22 -2.53 4.19
CA LEU A 449 -5.50 -2.99 5.37
C LEU A 449 -4.37 -3.95 5.02
N ARG A 450 -4.66 -4.91 4.15
CA ARG A 450 -3.66 -5.86 3.63
C ARG A 450 -2.47 -5.13 3.02
N LEU A 451 -2.73 -4.12 2.18
CA LEU A 451 -1.69 -3.27 1.56
C LEU A 451 -0.77 -2.59 2.59
N HIS A 452 -1.28 -2.27 3.78
CA HIS A 452 -0.47 -1.69 4.84
C HIS A 452 0.36 -2.75 5.58
N TRP A 453 -0.25 -3.89 5.92
CA TRP A 453 0.42 -4.93 6.68
C TRP A 453 1.53 -5.64 5.90
N VAL A 454 1.32 -5.93 4.61
CA VAL A 454 2.24 -6.80 3.87
C VAL A 454 3.12 -6.00 2.91
N GLU A 455 2.56 -5.01 2.22
CA GLU A 455 3.30 -4.27 1.21
C GLU A 455 4.03 -3.04 1.80
N PHE A 456 3.49 -2.41 2.85
CA PHE A 456 4.12 -1.24 3.51
C PHE A 456 4.98 -1.60 4.72
N GLN A 457 4.43 -2.31 5.71
CA GLN A 457 5.11 -2.61 6.97
C GLN A 457 6.28 -3.58 6.81
N ASN A 458 6.20 -4.56 5.90
CA ASN A 458 7.28 -5.53 5.65
C ASN A 458 8.62 -4.91 5.20
N LYS A 459 8.68 -3.59 4.95
CA LYS A 459 9.91 -2.89 4.54
C LYS A 459 10.71 -2.29 5.69
N PHE A 460 10.08 -1.99 6.83
CA PHE A 460 10.75 -1.30 7.94
C PHE A 460 10.29 -1.76 9.33
N TYR A 461 9.17 -2.48 9.42
CA TYR A 461 8.51 -2.84 10.66
C TYR A 461 8.64 -4.34 10.94
N SER A 462 9.30 -4.69 12.04
CA SER A 462 9.65 -6.08 12.37
C SER A 462 8.58 -6.81 13.19
N GLY A 463 7.82 -6.09 14.02
CA GLY A 463 6.60 -6.62 14.66
C GLY A 463 6.77 -7.63 15.80
N THR A 464 7.97 -7.80 16.36
CA THR A 464 8.29 -8.81 17.40
C THR A 464 8.32 -8.27 18.85
N GLY A 465 7.79 -7.08 19.10
CA GLY A 465 7.86 -6.43 20.41
C GLY A 465 6.78 -6.88 21.40
N PHE A 466 6.86 -6.34 22.62
CA PHE A 466 5.88 -6.56 23.69
C PHE A 466 5.03 -5.32 23.93
N LYS A 467 3.72 -5.49 24.12
CA LYS A 467 2.79 -4.38 24.39
C LYS A 467 2.92 -3.93 25.84
N PHE A 468 3.08 -2.63 26.05
CA PHE A 468 3.03 -2.07 27.40
C PHE A 468 1.59 -2.01 27.93
N LEU A 469 1.30 -2.83 28.95
CA LEU A 469 0.06 -2.76 29.72
C LEU A 469 0.41 -2.40 31.18
N PRO A 470 0.24 -1.12 31.58
CA PRO A 470 0.51 -0.73 32.96
C PRO A 470 -0.59 -1.26 33.89
N PHE A 471 -0.19 -1.58 35.13
CA PHE A 471 -1.17 -1.83 36.19
C PHE A 471 -2.01 -0.56 36.42
N SER A 472 -3.31 -0.63 36.12
CA SER A 472 -4.24 0.50 36.22
C SER A 472 -5.65 0.04 36.61
N PHE A 473 -6.40 0.91 37.29
CA PHE A 473 -7.76 0.61 37.77
C PHE A 473 -8.87 0.95 36.76
N GLU A 474 -8.54 1.27 35.51
CA GLU A 474 -9.53 1.62 34.48
C GLU A 474 -10.48 0.44 34.18
N HIS A 475 -9.99 -0.80 34.25
CA HIS A 475 -10.81 -2.01 34.06
C HIS A 475 -11.89 -2.17 35.14
N ILE A 476 -11.60 -1.74 36.39
CA ILE A 476 -12.58 -1.77 37.49
C ILE A 476 -13.69 -0.73 37.25
N ARG A 477 -13.34 0.42 36.65
CA ARG A 477 -14.30 1.47 36.30
C ARG A 477 -15.26 1.05 35.18
N GLU A 478 -14.82 0.21 34.26
CA GLU A 478 -15.65 -0.32 33.16
C GLU A 478 -16.52 -1.51 33.57
N GLY A 479 -16.35 -2.06 34.79
CA GLY A 479 -17.13 -3.20 35.28
C GLY A 479 -16.89 -4.50 34.53
N LYS A 480 -15.80 -4.58 33.73
CA LYS A 480 -15.33 -5.81 33.12
C LYS A 480 -14.45 -6.56 34.12
N PHE A 481 -15.07 -7.42 34.91
CA PHE A 481 -14.34 -8.54 35.51
C PHE A 481 -13.98 -9.47 34.35
N GLU A 482 -12.70 -9.57 34.00
CA GLU A 482 -12.22 -10.66 33.17
C GLU A 482 -12.28 -11.94 34.01
N GLU A 483 -13.08 -12.92 33.55
CA GLU A 483 -12.87 -14.35 33.85
C GLU A 483 -11.75 -14.89 32.96
#